data_AF-A0A0W1EI96-F1
#
_entry.id   AF-A0A0W1EI96-F1
#
_cell.length_a   1.000
_cell.length_b   1.000
_cell.length_c   1.000
_cell.angle_alpha   90.00
_cell.angle_beta   90.00
_cell.angle_gamma   90.00
#
_symmetry.space_group_name_H-M   'P 1'
#
loop_
_entity.id
_entity.type
_entity.pdbx_description
1 polymer ?
#
loop_
_entity_poly.entity_id
_entity_poly.type
_entity_poly.pdbx_seq_one_letter_code
_entity_poly.pdbx_strand_id
1 'polypeptide(L)'
;MLKGLLLDRLRVHAPPDRRVSQTNSVSLEATLAAIWQVIECGGGETLSAAEIKIWNTAVVISYMSSSASDHIPANAKVLSWAAARAGFEDMGLPAAATFVTSLVAELAFRTEMDPRNRRGETDSLVRLAKLKQQFSAIEEQHDLWELLRRMIERTAR
;
A
#
# COMPACT_ATOMS: atom_id res chain seq x y z
N MET A 1 38.54 -39.79 9.05
CA MET A 1 37.16 -39.56 9.56
C MET A 1 36.75 -38.14 9.19
N LEU A 2 35.58 -38.02 8.54
CA LEU A 2 35.09 -36.86 7.78
C LEU A 2 34.88 -35.60 8.63
N LYS A 3 35.47 -34.47 8.18
CA LYS A 3 34.92 -33.12 8.37
C LYS A 3 35.20 -32.30 7.10
N GLY A 4 34.42 -32.60 6.08
CA GLY A 4 34.37 -31.91 4.79
C GLY A 4 33.06 -32.31 4.13
N LEU A 5 32.40 -31.34 3.50
CA LEU A 5 31.06 -31.41 2.88
C LEU A 5 29.87 -31.32 3.84
N LEU A 6 29.30 -30.12 3.96
CA LEU A 6 27.85 -29.89 4.00
C LEU A 6 27.56 -28.40 3.70
N LEU A 7 28.05 -27.92 2.55
CA LEU A 7 27.70 -26.61 1.99
C LEU A 7 27.28 -26.72 0.52
N ASP A 8 26.73 -27.86 0.10
CA ASP A 8 26.59 -28.15 -1.33
C ASP A 8 25.24 -28.72 -1.76
N ARG A 9 24.14 -28.30 -1.12
CA ARG A 9 22.79 -28.55 -1.65
C ARG A 9 21.82 -27.43 -1.31
N LEU A 10 21.80 -26.40 -2.14
CA LEU A 10 20.61 -25.62 -2.52
C LEU A 10 20.96 -24.78 -3.77
N ARG A 11 21.29 -25.45 -4.88
CA ARG A 11 21.55 -24.79 -6.16
C ARG A 11 20.99 -25.59 -7.34
N VAL A 12 19.66 -25.69 -7.39
CA VAL A 12 18.85 -26.12 -8.55
C VAL A 12 17.44 -25.58 -8.25
N HIS A 13 16.70 -24.76 -9.00
CA HIS A 13 16.73 -24.25 -10.37
C HIS A 13 16.31 -22.77 -10.33
N ALA A 14 17.01 -21.90 -11.05
CA ALA A 14 16.48 -20.59 -11.43
C ALA A 14 15.50 -20.78 -12.61
N PRO A 15 14.24 -20.35 -12.53
CA PRO A 15 13.45 -20.14 -13.74
C PRO A 15 14.00 -18.92 -14.50
N PRO A 16 14.12 -18.97 -15.83
CA PRO A 16 14.54 -17.82 -16.62
C PRO A 16 13.33 -16.90 -16.80
N ASP A 17 13.33 -15.73 -16.14
CA ASP A 17 12.82 -14.44 -16.67
C ASP A 17 12.79 -13.33 -15.60
N ARG A 18 13.87 -13.17 -14.82
CA ARG A 18 13.98 -12.10 -13.82
C ARG A 18 14.46 -10.75 -14.37
N ARG A 19 14.75 -10.65 -15.67
CA ARG A 19 15.26 -9.41 -16.30
C ARG A 19 14.16 -8.45 -16.75
N VAL A 20 12.91 -8.91 -16.88
CA VAL A 20 11.78 -8.04 -17.25
C VAL A 20 11.18 -7.32 -16.03
N SER A 21 11.27 -7.92 -14.82
CA SER A 21 10.78 -7.28 -13.59
C SER A 21 11.66 -6.12 -13.11
N GLN A 22 12.96 -6.11 -13.41
CA GLN A 22 13.89 -5.08 -12.89
C GLN A 22 13.74 -3.72 -13.59
N THR A 23 13.39 -3.68 -14.87
CA THR A 23 13.11 -2.41 -15.55
C THR A 23 11.75 -1.82 -15.16
N ASN A 24 10.77 -2.68 -14.82
CA ASN A 24 9.42 -2.25 -14.46
C ASN A 24 9.31 -1.76 -13.00
N SER A 25 10.11 -2.30 -12.06
CA SER A 25 10.13 -1.81 -10.67
C SER A 25 10.71 -0.40 -10.56
N VAL A 26 11.66 -0.05 -11.45
CA VAL A 26 12.29 1.27 -11.52
C VAL A 26 11.24 2.38 -11.75
N SER A 27 10.14 2.12 -12.46
CA SER A 27 9.10 3.13 -12.67
C SER A 27 8.20 3.35 -11.45
N LEU A 28 7.85 2.31 -10.69
CA LEU A 28 6.99 2.44 -9.50
C LEU A 28 7.78 3.11 -8.36
N GLU A 29 8.94 2.54 -8.02
CA GLU A 29 9.79 3.03 -6.93
C GLU A 29 10.26 4.46 -7.19
N ALA A 30 10.73 4.77 -8.41
CA ALA A 30 11.18 6.12 -8.73
C ALA A 30 10.03 7.13 -8.69
N THR A 31 8.82 6.75 -9.13
CA THR A 31 7.65 7.65 -9.04
C THR A 31 7.28 7.92 -7.59
N LEU A 32 7.22 6.89 -6.75
CA LEU A 32 6.91 7.05 -5.33
C LEU A 32 7.99 7.84 -4.58
N ALA A 33 9.26 7.60 -4.90
CA ALA A 33 10.37 8.36 -4.34
C ALA A 33 10.35 9.83 -4.77
N ALA A 34 10.03 10.12 -6.04
CA ALA A 34 9.90 11.49 -6.54
C ALA A 34 8.74 12.23 -5.85
N ILE A 35 7.57 11.58 -5.72
CA ILE A 35 6.43 12.15 -5.00
C ILE A 35 6.79 12.40 -3.53
N TRP A 36 7.43 11.43 -2.87
CA TRP A 36 7.88 11.58 -1.49
C TRP A 36 8.83 12.77 -1.32
N GLN A 37 9.79 12.94 -2.23
CA GLN A 37 10.72 14.07 -2.18
C GLN A 37 9.98 15.42 -2.27
N VAL A 38 8.94 15.51 -3.10
CA VAL A 38 8.09 16.72 -3.18
C VAL A 38 7.33 16.96 -1.88
N ILE A 39 6.82 15.90 -1.25
CA ILE A 39 6.12 15.99 0.05
C ILE A 39 7.07 16.49 1.14
N GLU A 40 8.28 15.92 1.23
CA GLU A 40 9.27 16.32 2.23
C GLU A 40 9.76 17.76 2.02
N CYS A 41 9.89 18.22 0.77
CA CYS A 41 10.37 19.58 0.49
C CYS A 41 9.28 20.67 0.59
N GLY A 42 8.00 20.34 0.44
CA GLY A 42 6.94 21.35 0.28
C GLY A 42 5.55 20.94 0.77
N GLY A 43 5.44 19.93 1.64
CA GLY A 43 4.15 19.50 2.21
C GLY A 43 3.18 18.85 1.21
N GLY A 44 3.62 18.61 -0.02
CA GLY A 44 2.81 18.02 -1.09
C GLY A 44 1.85 18.98 -1.79
N GLU A 45 1.92 20.29 -1.52
CA GLU A 45 1.02 21.30 -2.13
C GLU A 45 1.21 21.44 -3.65
N THR A 46 2.38 21.08 -4.15
CA THR A 46 2.73 21.16 -5.58
C THR A 46 2.47 19.86 -6.34
N LEU A 47 1.97 18.82 -5.67
CA LEU A 47 1.63 17.57 -6.33
C LEU A 47 0.44 17.76 -7.27
N SER A 48 0.55 17.17 -8.46
CA SER A 48 -0.58 17.04 -9.37
C SER A 48 -1.68 16.14 -8.77
N ALA A 49 -2.90 16.28 -9.27
CA ALA A 49 -4.02 15.43 -8.86
C ALA A 49 -3.73 13.92 -9.06
N ALA A 50 -2.95 13.58 -10.10
CA ALA A 50 -2.50 12.22 -10.36
C ALA A 50 -1.51 11.72 -9.30
N GLU A 51 -0.51 12.52 -8.95
CA GLU A 51 0.48 12.18 -7.93
C GLU A 51 -0.15 12.05 -6.54
N ILE A 52 -1.08 12.95 -6.19
CA ILE A 52 -1.87 12.84 -4.97
C ILE A 52 -2.61 11.49 -4.95
N LYS A 53 -3.25 11.09 -6.06
CA LYS A 53 -3.96 9.81 -6.16
C LYS A 53 -3.02 8.62 -6.00
N ILE A 54 -1.89 8.61 -6.72
CA ILE A 54 -0.88 7.55 -6.66
C ILE A 54 -0.35 7.39 -5.24
N TRP A 55 0.10 8.49 -4.62
CA TRP A 55 0.65 8.49 -3.27
C TRP A 55 -0.34 7.97 -2.24
N ASN A 56 -1.54 8.54 -2.21
CA ASN A 56 -2.54 8.17 -1.20
C ASN A 56 -2.98 6.72 -1.32
N THR A 57 -3.05 6.19 -2.54
CA THR A 57 -3.35 4.77 -2.77
C THR A 57 -2.21 3.89 -2.28
N ALA A 58 -0.96 4.22 -2.62
CA ALA A 58 0.23 3.49 -2.19
C ALA A 58 0.38 3.44 -0.66
N VAL A 59 0.12 4.56 0.03
CA VAL A 59 0.16 4.62 1.50
C VAL A 59 -0.92 3.72 2.11
N VAL A 60 -2.14 3.68 1.57
CA VAL A 60 -3.17 2.76 2.08
C VAL A 60 -2.78 1.30 1.86
N ILE A 61 -2.23 0.96 0.68
CA ILE A 61 -1.72 -0.39 0.42
C ILE A 61 -0.66 -0.76 1.45
N SER A 62 0.36 0.09 1.65
CA SER A 62 1.43 -0.15 2.62
C SER A 62 0.92 -0.27 4.06
N TYR A 63 0.00 0.61 4.48
CA TYR A 63 -0.55 0.61 5.84
C TYR A 63 -1.37 -0.65 6.18
N MET A 64 -2.12 -1.14 5.20
CA MET A 64 -3.03 -2.27 5.40
C MET A 64 -2.40 -3.62 5.10
N SER A 65 -1.34 -3.65 4.28
CA SER A 65 -0.67 -4.88 3.90
C SER A 65 -0.06 -5.60 5.10
N SER A 66 -0.10 -6.93 5.04
CA SER A 66 0.52 -7.77 6.07
C SER A 66 2.05 -7.80 5.95
N SER A 67 2.59 -7.51 4.76
CA SER A 67 4.02 -7.40 4.49
C SER A 67 4.50 -5.96 4.58
N ALA A 68 5.64 -5.74 5.23
CA ALA A 68 6.36 -4.48 5.11
C ALA A 68 6.68 -4.23 3.63
N SER A 69 6.30 -3.05 3.13
CA SER A 69 6.65 -2.61 1.79
C SER A 69 7.84 -1.67 1.88
N ASP A 70 8.88 -1.94 1.10
CA ASP A 70 10.04 -1.05 0.96
C ASP A 70 9.74 0.16 0.05
N HIS A 71 8.55 0.23 -0.56
CA HIS A 71 8.17 1.30 -1.49
C HIS A 71 7.73 2.59 -0.79
N ILE A 72 7.28 2.51 0.47
CA ILE A 72 6.70 3.63 1.20
C ILE A 72 7.43 3.82 2.53
N PRO A 73 7.95 5.02 2.85
CA PRO A 73 8.58 5.31 4.12
C PRO A 73 7.67 5.04 5.32
N ALA A 74 8.24 4.59 6.44
CA ALA A 74 7.48 4.22 7.64
C ALA A 74 6.66 5.37 8.26
N ASN A 75 7.06 6.62 8.01
CA ASN A 75 6.39 7.83 8.48
C ASN A 75 5.42 8.44 7.44
N ALA A 76 5.20 7.76 6.31
CA ALA A 76 4.31 8.24 5.27
C ALA A 76 2.87 8.41 5.78
N LYS A 77 2.18 9.43 5.27
CA LYS A 77 0.81 9.77 5.66
C LYS A 77 -0.09 9.86 4.44
N VAL A 78 -1.35 9.50 4.65
CA VAL A 78 -2.43 9.78 3.70
C VAL A 78 -2.73 11.28 3.78
N LEU A 79 -2.50 11.98 2.67
CA LEU A 79 -2.80 13.41 2.48
C LEU A 79 -4.28 13.64 2.11
N SER A 80 -4.90 12.70 1.39
CA SER A 80 -6.29 12.76 0.95
C SER A 80 -6.89 11.36 0.81
N TRP A 81 -7.82 11.04 1.70
CA TRP A 81 -8.57 9.78 1.67
C TRP A 81 -9.49 9.66 0.46
N ALA A 82 -10.04 10.79 -0.02
CA ALA A 82 -10.83 10.83 -1.25
C ALA A 82 -9.96 10.45 -2.47
N ALA A 83 -8.70 10.89 -2.50
CA ALA A 83 -7.76 10.51 -3.54
C ALA A 83 -7.36 9.03 -3.45
N ALA A 84 -7.13 8.48 -2.25
CA ALA A 84 -6.89 7.04 -2.07
C ALA A 84 -8.06 6.22 -2.63
N ARG A 85 -9.30 6.60 -2.29
CA ARG A 85 -10.51 5.95 -2.81
C ARG A 85 -10.54 5.97 -4.34
N ALA A 86 -10.35 7.14 -4.94
CA ALA A 86 -10.36 7.30 -6.39
C ALA A 86 -9.26 6.48 -7.08
N GLY A 87 -8.09 6.31 -6.44
CA GLY A 87 -7.03 5.45 -6.98
C GLY A 87 -7.39 3.96 -6.99
N PHE A 88 -8.07 3.47 -5.95
CA PHE A 88 -8.61 2.11 -5.98
C PHE A 88 -9.70 1.94 -7.05
N GLU A 89 -10.53 2.95 -7.28
CA GLU A 89 -11.51 2.94 -8.38
C GLU A 89 -10.80 2.89 -9.75
N ASP A 90 -9.76 3.69 -9.95
CA ASP A 90 -8.94 3.72 -11.18
C ASP A 90 -8.17 2.41 -11.41
N MET A 91 -7.82 1.69 -10.34
CA MET A 91 -7.25 0.35 -10.36
C MET A 91 -8.28 -0.74 -10.68
N GLY A 92 -9.57 -0.41 -10.78
CA GLY A 92 -10.65 -1.37 -11.02
C GLY A 92 -11.04 -2.16 -9.77
N LEU A 93 -10.77 -1.63 -8.57
CA LEU A 93 -11.04 -2.27 -7.27
C LEU A 93 -12.09 -1.49 -6.46
N PRO A 94 -13.37 -1.48 -6.87
CA PRO A 94 -14.43 -0.75 -6.16
C PRO A 94 -14.67 -1.28 -4.72
N ALA A 95 -14.36 -2.55 -4.47
CA ALA A 95 -14.40 -3.11 -3.12
C ALA A 95 -13.34 -2.47 -2.21
N ALA A 96 -12.12 -2.24 -2.71
CA ALA A 96 -11.06 -1.55 -1.97
C ALA A 96 -11.41 -0.07 -1.75
N ALA A 97 -12.05 0.59 -2.71
CA ALA A 97 -12.57 1.95 -2.55
C ALA A 97 -13.64 2.05 -1.44
N THR A 98 -14.54 1.06 -1.37
CA THR A 98 -15.54 0.95 -0.30
C THR A 98 -14.88 0.70 1.06
N PHE A 99 -13.84 -0.13 1.08
CA PHE A 99 -13.00 -0.34 2.26
C PHE A 99 -12.40 0.97 2.77
N VAL A 100 -11.81 1.80 1.90
CA VAL A 100 -11.23 3.11 2.30
C VAL A 100 -12.27 3.97 3.00
N THR A 101 -13.49 4.01 2.48
CA THR A 101 -14.59 4.78 3.08
C THR A 101 -14.92 4.28 4.49
N SER A 102 -14.94 2.96 4.68
CA SER A 102 -15.23 2.34 5.97
C SER A 102 -14.09 2.55 6.98
N LEU A 103 -12.83 2.50 6.50
CA LEU A 103 -11.66 2.80 7.32
C LEU A 103 -11.67 4.25 7.81
N VAL A 104 -11.96 5.21 6.94
CA VAL A 104 -12.04 6.64 7.30
C VAL A 104 -13.11 6.87 8.36
N ALA A 105 -14.30 6.26 8.19
CA ALA A 105 -15.38 6.38 9.17
C ALA A 105 -14.96 5.84 10.54
N GLU A 106 -14.25 4.71 10.58
CA GLU A 106 -13.76 4.14 11.84
C GLU A 106 -12.64 4.98 12.48
N LEU A 107 -11.72 5.52 11.68
CA LEU A 107 -10.68 6.41 12.18
C LEU A 107 -11.27 7.71 12.76
N ALA A 108 -12.27 8.30 12.09
CA ALA A 108 -12.99 9.47 12.58
C ALA A 108 -13.74 9.17 13.89
N PHE A 109 -14.42 8.02 13.96
CA PHE A 109 -15.07 7.56 15.19
C PHE A 109 -14.08 7.50 16.36
N ARG A 110 -12.88 6.94 16.13
CA ARG A 110 -11.84 6.84 17.17
C ARG A 110 -11.29 8.19 17.62
N THR A 111 -11.21 9.17 16.73
CA THR A 111 -10.76 10.53 17.10
C THR A 111 -11.78 11.28 17.97
N GLU A 112 -13.06 10.94 17.86
CA GLU A 112 -14.16 11.57 18.62
C GLU A 112 -14.54 10.77 19.87
N MET A 113 -14.05 9.54 20.00
CA MET A 113 -14.41 8.63 21.09
C MET A 113 -13.82 9.09 22.43
N ASP A 114 -14.64 9.07 23.49
CA ASP A 114 -14.18 9.28 24.87
C ASP A 114 -13.09 8.22 25.21
N PRO A 115 -11.87 8.63 25.59
CA PRO A 115 -10.79 7.72 25.98
C PRO A 115 -11.15 6.80 27.16
N ARG A 116 -12.17 7.12 27.94
CA ARG A 116 -12.66 6.31 29.06
C ARG A 116 -13.65 5.22 28.63
N ASN A 117 -14.15 5.28 27.40
CA ASN A 117 -15.12 4.33 26.87
C ASN A 117 -14.44 3.03 26.38
N ARG A 118 -14.03 2.18 27.33
CA ARG A 118 -13.37 0.89 27.05
C ARG A 118 -14.18 -0.05 26.15
N ARG A 119 -15.52 0.01 26.23
CA ARG A 119 -16.40 -0.80 25.38
C ARG A 119 -16.37 -0.29 23.94
N GLY A 120 -16.50 1.02 23.75
CA GLY A 120 -16.36 1.65 22.43
C GLY A 120 -15.00 1.38 21.79
N GLU A 121 -13.93 1.40 22.60
CA GLU A 121 -12.58 1.05 22.14
C GLU A 121 -12.50 -0.40 21.67
N THR A 122 -13.04 -1.33 22.44
CA THR A 122 -13.07 -2.76 22.09
C THR A 122 -13.86 -2.99 20.80
N ASP A 123 -15.06 -2.42 20.70
CA ASP A 123 -15.91 -2.55 19.50
C ASP A 123 -15.24 -1.95 18.26
N SER A 124 -14.54 -0.84 18.43
CA SER A 124 -13.74 -0.20 17.38
C SER A 124 -12.60 -1.09 16.90
N LEU A 125 -11.85 -1.71 17.82
CA LEU A 125 -10.78 -2.64 17.47
C LEU A 125 -11.31 -3.86 16.71
N VAL A 126 -12.49 -4.37 17.09
CA VAL A 126 -13.15 -5.47 16.36
C VAL A 126 -13.51 -5.06 14.93
N ARG A 127 -14.03 -3.84 14.73
CA ARG A 127 -14.34 -3.32 13.38
C ARG A 127 -13.07 -3.11 12.56
N LEU A 128 -11.99 -2.58 13.14
CA LEU A 128 -10.69 -2.46 12.47
C LEU A 128 -10.11 -3.82 12.08
N ALA A 129 -10.21 -4.84 12.94
CA ALA A 129 -9.76 -6.19 12.62
C ALA A 129 -10.56 -6.78 11.45
N LYS A 130 -11.88 -6.57 11.43
CA LYS A 130 -12.74 -6.98 10.30
C LYS A 130 -12.38 -6.25 9.01
N LEU A 131 -12.13 -4.95 9.07
CA LEU A 131 -11.67 -4.15 7.94
C LEU A 131 -10.34 -4.68 7.39
N LYS A 132 -9.38 -5.00 8.27
CA LYS A 132 -8.11 -5.60 7.87
C LYS A 132 -8.31 -6.95 7.18
N GLN A 133 -9.16 -7.82 7.72
CA GLN A 133 -9.48 -9.11 7.09
C GLN A 133 -10.08 -8.92 5.69
N GLN A 134 -10.99 -7.96 5.52
CA GLN A 134 -11.57 -7.64 4.22
C GLN A 134 -10.51 -7.14 3.23
N PHE A 135 -9.56 -6.32 3.67
CA PHE A 135 -8.46 -5.86 2.83
C PHE A 135 -7.54 -7.01 2.44
N SER A 136 -7.17 -7.89 3.37
CA SER A 136 -6.33 -9.06 3.08
C SER A 136 -6.99 -9.99 2.04
N ALA A 137 -8.31 -10.16 2.07
CA ALA A 137 -9.01 -10.93 1.04
C ALA A 137 -8.90 -10.30 -0.37
N ILE A 138 -8.71 -8.98 -0.47
CA ILE A 138 -8.43 -8.28 -1.74
C ILE A 138 -6.98 -8.53 -2.16
N GLU A 139 -6.03 -8.47 -1.23
CA GLU A 139 -4.61 -8.78 -1.50
C GLU A 139 -4.39 -10.22 -1.98
N GLU A 140 -5.16 -11.18 -1.46
CA GLU A 140 -5.10 -12.58 -1.91
C GLU A 140 -5.55 -12.75 -3.36
N GLN A 141 -6.44 -11.87 -3.85
CA GLN A 141 -7.02 -11.93 -5.19
C GLN A 141 -6.26 -11.07 -6.20
N HIS A 142 -5.54 -10.04 -5.73
CA HIS A 142 -4.98 -8.99 -6.56
C HIS A 142 -3.58 -8.60 -6.11
N ASP A 143 -2.65 -8.54 -7.05
CA ASP A 143 -1.37 -7.88 -6.85
C ASP A 143 -1.57 -6.35 -6.90
N LEU A 144 -1.76 -5.75 -5.71
CA LEU A 144 -2.07 -4.34 -5.57
C LEU A 144 -0.94 -3.42 -6.06
N TRP A 145 0.31 -3.84 -5.89
CA TRP A 145 1.47 -3.06 -6.34
C TRP A 145 1.62 -3.08 -7.86
N GLU A 146 1.35 -4.23 -8.49
CA GLU A 146 1.29 -4.34 -9.95
C GLU A 146 0.12 -3.52 -10.54
N LEU A 147 -1.04 -3.51 -9.90
CA LEU A 147 -2.17 -2.68 -10.33
C LEU A 147 -1.86 -1.19 -10.19
N LEU A 148 -1.19 -0.79 -9.11
CA LEU A 148 -0.73 0.58 -8.90
C LEU A 148 0.30 0.98 -9.97
N ARG A 149 1.26 0.11 -10.30
CA ARG A 149 2.21 0.34 -11.40
C ARG A 149 1.49 0.58 -12.73
N ARG A 150 0.51 -0.26 -13.09
CA ARG A 150 -0.28 -0.07 -14.32
C ARG A 150 -1.09 1.23 -14.31
N MET A 151 -1.54 1.71 -13.15
CA MET A 151 -2.18 3.02 -13.03
C MET A 151 -1.20 4.16 -13.33
N ILE A 152 0.02 4.09 -12.79
CA ILE A 152 1.09 5.06 -13.08
C ILE A 152 1.39 5.10 -14.58
N GLU A 153 1.57 3.94 -15.21
CA GLU A 153 1.89 3.85 -16.65
C GLU A 153 0.81 4.41 -17.57
N ARG A 154 -0.47 4.30 -17.16
CA ARG A 154 -1.58 4.92 -17.90
C ARG A 154 -1.62 6.44 -17.75
N THR A 155 -1.14 6.95 -16.62
CA THR A 155 -1.18 8.39 -16.30
C THR A 155 0.00 9.15 -16.91
N ALA A 156 1.08 8.45 -17.24
CA ALA A 156 2.25 9.01 -17.93
C ALA A 156 2.10 9.10 -19.47
N ARG A 157 0.96 8.65 -20.03
CA ARG A 157 0.63 8.74 -21.46
C ARG A 157 -0.28 9.93 -21.73
#